data_AF-L9VXP5-F1
#
_entry.id   AF-L9VXP5-F1
#
_cell.length_a   1.000
_cell.length_b   1.000
_cell.length_c   1.000
_cell.angle_alpha   90.00
_cell.angle_beta   90.00
_cell.angle_gamma   90.00
#
_symmetry.space_group_name_H-M   'P 1'
#
loop_
_entity.id
_entity.type
_entity.pdbx_description
1 polymer ?
#
loop_
_entity_poly.entity_id
_entity_poly.type
_entity_poly.pdbx_seq_one_letter_code
_entity_poly.pdbx_strand_id
1 'polypeptide(L)' 'MLLTRSLVRFLFTASILLLLLLAFAAPFIEPDSGEAVVATLSLIPIALTLLGTAIVIVTGWDPSRPTAD' A
#
# COMPACT_ATOMS: atom_id res chain seq x y z
N MET A 1 -12.57 2.64 -17.15
CA MET A 1 -11.13 2.78 -17.44
C MET A 1 -10.44 3.94 -16.71
N LEU A 2 -10.93 5.19 -16.75
CA LEU A 2 -10.25 6.31 -16.06
C LEU A 2 -10.26 6.20 -14.52
N LEU A 3 -11.36 5.69 -13.95
CA LEU A 3 -11.50 5.51 -12.50
C LEU A 3 -10.48 4.53 -11.92
N THR A 4 -10.25 3.38 -12.56
CA THR A 4 -9.31 2.36 -12.09
C THR A 4 -7.87 2.90 -12.04
N ARG A 5 -7.46 3.63 -13.08
CA ARG A 5 -6.10 4.20 -13.16
C ARG A 5 -5.89 5.33 -12.15
N SER A 6 -6.92 6.14 -11.93
CA SER A 6 -6.91 7.19 -10.90
C SER A 6 -6.85 6.58 -9.49
N LEU A 7 -7.68 5.56 -9.23
CA LEU A 7 -7.74 4.86 -7.95
C LEU A 7 -6.41 4.18 -7.61
N VAL A 8 -5.78 3.47 -8.56
CA VAL A 8 -4.48 2.82 -8.34
C VAL A 8 -3.39 3.84 -7.99
N ARG A 9 -3.36 4.99 -8.66
CA ARG A 9 -2.40 6.08 -8.35
C ARG A 9 -2.66 6.72 -6.99
N PHE A 10 -3.94 6.88 -6.64
CA PHE A 10 -4.34 7.38 -5.33
C PHE A 10 -3.90 6.41 -4.23
N LEU A 11 -4.21 5.13 -4.37
CA LEU A 11 -3.81 4.08 -3.42
C LEU A 11 -2.29 3.99 -3.28
N PHE A 12 -1.55 4.05 -4.38
CA PHE A 12 -0.08 4.08 -4.35
C PHE A 12 0.44 5.27 -3.54
N THR A 13 -0.05 6.48 -3.81
CA THR A 13 0.36 7.71 -3.10
C THR A 13 -0.03 7.65 -1.63
N ALA A 14 -1.24 7.17 -1.32
CA ALA A 14 -1.73 7.02 0.04
C ALA A 14 -0.90 6.00 0.84
N SER A 15 -0.53 4.87 0.24
CA SER A 15 0.34 3.88 0.86
C SER A 15 1.72 4.47 1.19
N ILE A 16 2.31 5.27 0.30
CA ILE A 16 3.58 5.97 0.59
C ILE A 16 3.41 6.89 1.81
N LEU A 17 2.38 7.72 1.82
CA LEU A 17 2.13 8.63 2.94
C LEU A 17 1.96 7.88 4.26
N LEU A 18 1.18 6.79 4.26
CA LEU A 18 0.97 5.97 5.44
C LEU A 18 2.26 5.30 5.93
N LEU A 19 3.12 4.81 5.01
CA LEU A 19 4.43 4.27 5.41
C LEU A 19 5.34 5.34 5.99
N LEU A 20 5.34 6.56 5.44
CA LEU A 20 6.12 7.67 5.98
C LEU A 20 5.65 8.04 7.38
N LEU A 21 4.34 8.10 7.60
CA LEU A 21 3.76 8.35 8.93
C LEU A 21 4.08 7.22 9.91
N LEU A 22 3.98 5.96 9.47
CA LEU A 22 4.31 4.80 10.31
C LEU A 22 5.80 4.76 10.66
N ALA A 23 6.68 5.08 9.70
CA ALA A 23 8.12 5.20 9.93
C ALA A 23 8.44 6.36 10.88
N PHE A 24 7.73 7.48 10.76
CA PHE A 24 7.85 8.60 11.69
C PHE A 24 7.38 8.24 13.11
N ALA A 25 6.34 7.41 13.23
CA ALA A 25 5.84 6.93 14.51
C ALA A 25 6.75 5.88 15.15
N ALA A 26 7.54 5.14 14.36
CA ALA A 26 8.34 4.01 14.83
C ALA A 26 9.23 4.27 16.07
N PRO A 27 9.92 5.43 16.21
CA PRO A 27 10.74 5.72 17.38
C PRO A 27 9.95 5.91 18.69
N PHE A 28 8.63 6.11 18.60
CA PHE A 28 7.75 6.35 19.74
C PHE A 28 7.04 5.08 20.21
N ILE A 29 7.24 3.95 19.51
CA ILE A 29 6.60 2.69 19.82
C ILE A 29 7.44 1.93 20.85
N GLU A 30 6.84 1.62 21.99
CA GLU A 30 7.46 0.78 23.01
C GLU A 30 7.59 -0.67 22.49
N PRO A 31 8.77 -1.31 22.56
CA PRO A 31 8.95 -2.72 22.24
C PRO A 31 8.05 -3.62 23.10
N ASP A 32 7.62 -4.76 22.55
CA ASP A 32 6.77 -5.76 23.24
C ASP A 32 5.40 -5.23 23.75
N SER A 33 4.97 -4.06 23.29
CA SER A 33 3.68 -3.47 23.60
C SER A 33 2.59 -3.86 22.58
N GLY A 34 1.33 -3.62 22.93
CA GLY A 34 0.22 -3.74 21.98
C GLY A 34 0.37 -2.81 20.77
N GLU A 35 1.02 -1.66 20.94
CA GLU A 35 1.27 -0.69 19.86
C GLU A 35 2.24 -1.26 18.81
N ALA A 36 3.25 -2.02 19.23
CA ALA A 36 4.17 -2.71 18.32
C ALA A 36 3.46 -3.75 17.45
N VAL A 37 2.49 -4.49 18.03
CA VAL A 37 1.65 -5.42 17.28
C VAL A 37 0.79 -4.68 16.26
N VAL A 38 0.15 -3.58 16.66
CA VAL A 38 -0.69 -2.76 15.77
C VAL A 38 0.13 -2.17 14.62
N ALA A 39 1.34 -1.66 14.90
CA ALA A 39 2.22 -1.13 13.87
C ALA A 39 2.65 -2.20 12.87
N THR A 40 2.97 -3.41 13.35
CA THR A 40 3.29 -4.56 12.49
C THR A 40 2.10 -4.97 11.62
N LEU A 41 0.92 -5.10 12.23
CA LEU A 41 -0.33 -5.43 11.53
C LEU A 41 -0.76 -4.35 10.54
N SER A 42 -0.36 -3.09 10.75
CA SER A 42 -0.59 -1.99 9.80
C SER A 42 0.42 -2.01 8.66
N LEU A 43 1.69 -2.28 8.96
CA LEU A 43 2.77 -2.31 7.96
C LEU A 43 2.49 -3.31 6.84
N ILE A 44 2.04 -4.52 7.19
CA ILE A 44 1.80 -5.61 6.23
C ILE A 44 0.83 -5.20 5.10
N PRO A 45 -0.43 -4.82 5.39
CA PRO A 45 -1.38 -4.45 4.33
C PRO A 45 -0.97 -3.19 3.58
N ILE A 46 -0.34 -2.21 4.23
CA ILE A 46 0.15 -1.00 3.55
C ILE A 46 1.25 -1.36 2.55
N ALA A 47 2.23 -2.18 2.96
CA ALA A 47 3.32 -2.62 2.11
C ALA A 47 2.82 -3.47 0.93
N LEU A 48 1.90 -4.42 1.18
CA LEU A 48 1.30 -5.23 0.13
C LEU A 48 0.51 -4.38 -0.87
N THR A 49 -0.26 -3.39 -0.38
CA THR A 49 -0.99 -2.45 -1.25
C THR A 49 -0.03 -1.61 -2.09
N LEU A 50 1.06 -1.12 -1.49
CA LEU A 50 2.09 -0.38 -2.22
C LEU A 50 2.70 -1.23 -3.33
N LEU A 51 3.11 -2.47 -3.01
CA LEU A 51 3.72 -3.37 -3.98
C LEU A 51 2.73 -3.74 -5.09
N GLY A 52 1.49 -4.08 -4.75
CA GLY A 52 0.46 -4.41 -5.73
C GLY A 52 0.17 -3.24 -6.68
N THR A 53 0.00 -2.04 -6.13
CA THR A 53 -0.22 -0.84 -6.95
C THR A 53 1.00 -0.44 -7.76
N ALA A 54 2.22 -0.60 -7.23
CA ALA A 54 3.47 -0.38 -7.96
C ALA A 54 3.59 -1.33 -9.17
N ILE A 55 3.32 -2.63 -8.97
CA ILE A 55 3.33 -3.63 -10.04
C ILE A 55 2.33 -3.25 -11.12
N VAL A 56 1.09 -2.91 -10.77
CA VAL A 56 0.06 -2.47 -11.72
C VAL A 56 0.52 -1.24 -12.52
N ILE A 57 1.12 -0.26 -11.86
CA ILE A 57 1.59 0.99 -12.51
C ILE A 57 2.75 0.70 -13.47
N VAL A 58 3.74 -0.11 -13.05
CA VAL A 58 4.96 -0.38 -13.82
C VAL A 58 4.68 -1.31 -15.00
N THR A 59 3.93 -2.39 -14.77
CA THR A 59 3.60 -3.37 -15.81
C THR A 59 2.49 -2.89 -16.75
N GLY A 60 1.73 -1.87 -16.34
CA GLY A 60 0.53 -1.43 -17.05
C GLY A 60 -0.58 -2.49 -17.06
N TRP A 61 -0.49 -3.49 -16.19
CA TRP A 61 -1.48 -4.55 -16.09
C TRP A 61 -2.87 -3.98 -15.78
N ASP A 62 -3.86 -4.40 -16.56
CA ASP A 62 -5.26 -4.00 -16.37
C ASP A 62 -6.06 -5.24 -16.02
N PRO A 63 -6.36 -5.49 -14.72
CA PRO A 63 -7.15 -6.65 -14.29
C PRO A 63 -8.57 -6.67 -14.87
N SER A 64 -9.05 -5.53 -15.38
CA SER A 64 -10.38 -5.42 -15.97
C SER A 64 -10.40 -5.65 -17.48
N ARG A 65 -9.23 -5.84 -18.12
CA ARG A 65 -9.18 -6.29 -19.51
C ARG A 65 -9.56 -7.78 -19.57
N PRO A 66 -10.55 -8.17 -20.38
CA PRO A 66 -10.80 -9.57 -20.66
C PRO A 66 -9.52 -10.21 -21.21
N THR A 67 -9.10 -11.34 -20.62
CA THR A 67 -8.13 -12.20 -21.26
C THR A 67 -8.80 -12.71 -22.54
N ALA A 68 -8.15 -12.50 -23.69
CA ALA A 68 -8.65 -12.98 -24.97
C ALA A 68 -8.27 -14.45 -25.11
N ASP A 69 -8.98 -15.30 -24.39
CA ASP A 69 -9.02 -16.75 -24.53
C ASP A 69 -10.43 -17.21 -24.93
#